data_AF-A0A8H8NIU6-F1
#
_entry.id   AF-A0A8H8NIU6-F1
#
_cell.length_a   1.000
_cell.length_b   1.000
_cell.length_c   1.000
_cell.angle_alpha   90.00
_cell.angle_beta   90.00
_cell.angle_gamma   90.00
#
_symmetry.space_group_name_H-M   'P 1'
#
loop_
_entity.id
_entity.type
_entity.pdbx_description
1 polymer ?
#
loop_
_entity_poly.entity_id
_entity_poly.type
_entity_poly.pdbx_seq_one_letter_code
_entity_poly.pdbx_strand_id
1 'polypeptide(L)'
;MDSERGLFLPRPVQTKDMFLSVARRNTRTLIAAGLVSTLLLSGLLYTSDAPRSALHFVSSSFSSASTGSTSWPTQCSPEDWSDGEWVQKSPESYPLEHYLSLYPFNASDPQAPNYTPTPEVTRHPLAPLGFAGCASGRERDWHLGMHDDGTPDRNHPEMWSYVVRGASYDWIPKSPACRMYNEQVSRDQFIRALVEQGGWFLVGDSVTEQHFFSMSCLLYPHVIATPDYAPHGGSGPRDWPQNLYLNPSSPLVDQLKPPAGFDIKRTPLVTFRRVDLLFEPSELDAIHLSMHNSSDSVPSTLFGPEASESYNLSPDKYFSIFTAPLPEANYQVLLVSTAGHWTTASLPGARDPSDLKNEATNPAVYKTFVEAVRVWTKRFQMC
;
A
#
# COMPACT_ATOMS: atom_id res chain seq x y z
N MET A 1 9.04 39.92 -98.31
CA MET A 1 8.44 41.13 -97.72
C MET A 1 8.18 40.82 -96.25
N ASP A 2 9.08 41.25 -95.36
CA ASP A 2 8.88 42.05 -94.14
C ASP A 2 7.46 42.06 -93.49
N SER A 3 7.20 42.09 -92.18
CA SER A 3 8.00 42.15 -90.93
C SER A 3 7.07 42.00 -89.68
N GLU A 4 7.60 41.39 -88.60
CA GLU A 4 7.47 41.61 -87.13
C GLU A 4 6.15 41.75 -86.28
N ARG A 5 6.32 41.28 -85.00
CA ARG A 5 5.63 41.53 -83.68
C ARG A 5 4.50 40.56 -83.28
N GLY A 6 4.38 40.00 -82.06
CA GLY A 6 5.08 40.05 -80.76
C GLY A 6 4.34 39.15 -79.73
N LEU A 7 5.02 38.74 -78.64
CA LEU A 7 4.51 37.89 -77.53
C LEU A 7 3.38 38.52 -76.69
N PHE A 8 2.51 37.71 -76.06
CA PHE A 8 2.20 37.77 -74.61
C PHE A 8 1.37 36.54 -74.12
N LEU A 9 1.77 36.01 -72.96
CA LEU A 9 1.28 34.80 -72.26
C LEU A 9 -0.12 34.95 -71.62
N PRO A 10 -0.79 33.82 -71.26
CA PRO A 10 -2.14 33.78 -70.72
C PRO A 10 -2.20 34.00 -69.20
N ARG A 11 -3.31 34.58 -68.73
CA ARG A 11 -3.63 34.78 -67.30
C ARG A 11 -4.50 33.62 -66.78
N PRO A 12 -4.11 32.87 -65.74
CA PRO A 12 -4.96 31.84 -65.17
C PRO A 12 -5.91 32.40 -64.10
N VAL A 13 -7.10 31.80 -64.05
CA VAL A 13 -8.26 32.15 -63.22
C VAL A 13 -8.10 31.68 -61.77
N GLN A 14 -8.62 32.52 -60.87
CA GLN A 14 -8.47 32.58 -59.43
C GLN A 14 -9.45 31.64 -58.68
N THR A 15 -9.40 30.32 -58.90
CA THR A 15 -10.32 29.34 -58.27
C THR A 15 -9.67 28.41 -57.23
N LYS A 16 -8.33 28.37 -57.12
CA LYS A 16 -7.63 27.50 -56.16
C LYS A 16 -7.61 28.03 -54.72
N ASP A 17 -7.67 29.34 -54.52
CA ASP A 17 -7.54 29.94 -53.17
C ASP A 17 -8.81 29.83 -52.32
N MET A 18 -9.99 29.72 -52.95
CA MET A 18 -11.26 29.61 -52.23
C MET A 18 -11.47 28.21 -51.61
N PHE A 19 -11.06 27.14 -52.30
CA PHE A 19 -11.15 25.78 -51.75
C PHE A 19 -10.14 25.51 -50.62
N LEU A 20 -8.94 26.09 -50.72
CA LEU A 20 -7.92 25.97 -49.66
C LEU A 20 -8.30 26.74 -48.39
N SER A 21 -9.04 27.84 -48.49
CA SER A 21 -9.48 28.62 -47.32
C SER A 21 -10.67 27.97 -46.59
N VAL A 22 -11.61 27.34 -47.31
CA VAL A 22 -12.73 26.58 -46.71
C VAL A 22 -12.23 25.28 -46.07
N ALA A 23 -11.30 24.56 -46.72
CA ALA A 23 -10.67 23.38 -46.14
C ALA A 23 -9.89 23.73 -44.87
N ARG A 24 -9.07 24.80 -44.87
CA ARG A 24 -8.32 25.25 -43.68
C ARG A 24 -9.22 25.70 -42.52
N ARG A 25 -10.40 26.29 -42.79
CA ARG A 25 -11.36 26.64 -41.74
C ARG A 25 -11.93 25.40 -41.07
N ASN A 26 -12.36 24.42 -41.87
CA ASN A 26 -12.94 23.18 -41.34
C ASN A 26 -11.92 22.33 -40.59
N THR A 27 -10.67 22.28 -41.04
CA THR A 27 -9.59 21.58 -40.32
C THR A 27 -9.29 22.25 -38.97
N ARG A 28 -9.28 23.59 -38.89
CA ARG A 28 -9.08 24.30 -37.62
C ARG A 28 -10.22 24.08 -36.63
N THR A 29 -11.47 24.06 -37.10
CA THR A 29 -12.63 23.77 -36.25
C THR A 29 -12.61 22.33 -35.74
N LEU A 30 -12.23 21.37 -36.58
CA LEU A 30 -12.11 19.96 -36.18
C LEU A 30 -10.95 19.73 -35.19
N ILE A 31 -9.80 20.39 -35.40
CA ILE A 31 -8.67 20.33 -34.45
C ILE A 31 -9.05 20.97 -33.11
N ALA A 32 -9.73 22.13 -33.12
CA ALA A 32 -10.19 22.78 -31.90
C ALA A 32 -11.23 21.92 -31.15
N ALA A 33 -12.19 21.33 -31.85
CA ALA A 33 -13.17 20.42 -31.24
C ALA A 33 -12.52 19.15 -30.68
N GLY A 34 -11.51 18.62 -31.37
CA GLY A 34 -10.69 17.50 -30.88
C GLY A 34 -9.94 17.87 -29.60
N LEU A 35 -9.22 19.01 -29.58
CA LEU A 35 -8.48 19.47 -28.40
C LEU A 35 -9.38 19.78 -27.20
N VAL A 36 -10.55 20.38 -27.42
CA VAL A 36 -11.53 20.66 -26.35
C VAL A 36 -12.10 19.35 -25.81
N SER A 37 -12.40 18.38 -26.69
CA SER A 37 -12.89 17.07 -26.26
C SER A 37 -11.83 16.30 -25.47
N THR A 38 -10.56 16.34 -25.91
CA THR A 38 -9.45 15.71 -25.17
C THR A 38 -9.21 16.43 -23.84
N LEU A 39 -9.27 17.76 -23.78
CA LEU A 39 -9.12 18.50 -22.52
C LEU A 39 -10.28 18.26 -21.55
N LEU A 40 -11.51 18.12 -22.05
CA LEU A 40 -12.68 17.76 -21.24
C LEU A 40 -12.61 16.31 -20.77
N LEU A 41 -12.14 15.38 -21.61
CA LEU A 41 -11.97 13.98 -21.24
C LEU A 41 -10.82 13.80 -20.25
N SER A 42 -9.70 14.49 -20.47
CA SER A 42 -8.58 14.54 -19.53
C SER A 42 -8.99 15.22 -18.22
N GLY A 43 -9.77 16.30 -18.28
CA GLY A 43 -10.34 16.96 -17.10
C GLY A 43 -11.34 16.08 -16.34
N LEU A 44 -12.15 15.30 -17.05
CA LEU A 44 -13.02 14.28 -16.48
C LEU A 44 -12.22 13.11 -15.89
N LEU A 45 -11.11 12.70 -16.48
CA LEU A 45 -10.25 11.63 -15.94
C LEU A 45 -9.42 12.10 -14.73
N TYR A 46 -9.03 13.38 -14.71
CA TYR A 46 -8.29 14.00 -13.59
C TYR A 46 -9.21 14.39 -12.42
N THR A 47 -10.49 14.66 -12.69
CA THR A 47 -11.51 14.92 -11.65
C THR A 47 -12.35 13.69 -11.31
N SER A 48 -12.36 12.66 -12.17
CA SER A 48 -12.91 11.37 -11.81
C SER A 48 -11.96 10.74 -10.82
N ASP A 49 -12.49 10.61 -9.62
CA ASP A 49 -12.04 9.69 -8.58
C ASP A 49 -12.23 8.23 -9.08
N ALA A 50 -11.68 7.88 -10.25
CA ALA A 50 -11.77 6.54 -10.84
C ALA A 50 -11.25 5.44 -9.89
N PRO A 51 -10.17 5.68 -9.09
CA PRO A 51 -9.79 4.76 -8.02
C PRO A 51 -10.90 4.61 -6.97
N ARG A 52 -11.54 5.71 -6.57
CA ARG A 52 -12.64 5.74 -5.59
C ARG A 52 -13.91 5.08 -6.11
N SER A 53 -14.25 5.30 -7.38
CA SER A 53 -15.41 4.72 -8.06
C SER A 53 -15.24 3.20 -8.25
N ALA A 54 -14.03 2.75 -8.53
CA ALA A 54 -13.72 1.33 -8.57
C ALA A 54 -13.68 0.68 -7.17
N LEU A 55 -13.14 1.38 -6.16
CA LEU A 55 -13.23 0.98 -4.76
C LEU A 55 -14.69 0.83 -4.30
N HIS A 56 -15.59 1.73 -4.73
CA HIS A 56 -17.04 1.60 -4.49
C HIS A 56 -17.68 0.40 -5.19
N PHE A 57 -17.20 0.02 -6.38
CA PHE A 57 -17.70 -1.15 -7.10
C PHE A 57 -17.29 -2.47 -6.42
N VAL A 58 -16.09 -2.51 -5.85
CA VAL A 58 -15.61 -3.66 -5.06
C VAL A 58 -16.25 -3.65 -3.66
N SER A 59 -16.43 -2.49 -3.02
CA SER A 59 -17.01 -2.38 -1.67
C SER A 59 -18.51 -2.67 -1.64
N SER A 60 -19.28 -2.29 -2.67
CA SER A 60 -20.71 -2.63 -2.76
C SER A 60 -20.97 -4.13 -2.87
N SER A 61 -20.04 -4.88 -3.47
CA SER A 61 -20.05 -6.35 -3.47
C SER A 61 -19.68 -6.94 -2.10
N PHE A 62 -18.97 -6.18 -1.26
CA PHE A 62 -18.61 -6.54 0.11
C PHE A 62 -19.76 -6.26 1.10
N SER A 63 -20.49 -5.15 0.92
CA SER A 63 -21.62 -4.76 1.78
C SER A 63 -22.87 -5.63 1.59
N SER A 64 -23.01 -6.33 0.46
CA SER A 64 -24.18 -7.18 0.18
C SER A 64 -24.07 -8.60 0.73
N ALA A 65 -22.88 -9.04 1.20
CA ALA A 65 -22.65 -10.36 1.75
C ALA A 65 -22.89 -10.46 3.28
N SER A 66 -23.00 -9.34 4.00
CA SER A 66 -23.30 -9.33 5.43
C SER A 66 -24.81 -9.32 5.69
N THR A 67 -25.48 -10.45 5.47
CA THR A 67 -26.85 -10.68 6.00
C THR A 67 -26.83 -11.19 7.45
N GLY A 68 -25.64 -11.30 8.07
CA GLY A 68 -25.48 -11.43 9.50
C GLY A 68 -25.45 -10.06 10.18
N SER A 69 -26.42 -9.81 11.05
CA SER A 69 -26.53 -8.65 11.93
C SER A 69 -25.36 -8.55 12.93
N THR A 70 -24.17 -8.19 12.44
CA THR A 70 -23.10 -7.62 13.27
C THR A 70 -22.80 -6.25 12.68
N SER A 71 -23.45 -5.23 13.24
CA SER A 71 -23.06 -3.84 12.99
C SER A 71 -21.55 -3.73 13.16
N TRP A 72 -20.87 -3.07 12.22
CA TRP A 72 -19.50 -2.61 12.46
C TRP A 72 -19.45 -1.99 13.87
N PRO A 73 -18.55 -2.43 14.76
CA PRO A 73 -18.59 -2.05 16.17
C PRO A 73 -18.20 -0.57 16.40
N THR A 74 -18.12 0.22 15.34
CA THR A 74 -17.66 1.60 15.34
C THR A 74 -18.80 2.52 14.91
N GLN A 75 -18.91 3.68 15.55
CA GLN A 75 -19.81 4.75 15.10
C GLN A 75 -19.26 5.49 13.87
N CYS A 76 -18.12 5.03 13.34
CA CYS A 76 -17.38 5.62 12.25
C CYS A 76 -17.37 4.66 11.06
N SER A 77 -17.91 5.10 9.91
CA SER A 77 -17.83 4.35 8.66
C SER A 77 -16.46 4.52 8.00
N PRO A 78 -16.04 3.60 7.11
CA PRO A 78 -14.82 3.79 6.31
C PRO A 78 -14.82 5.09 5.50
N GLU A 79 -15.97 5.48 4.95
CA GLU A 79 -16.15 6.73 4.22
C GLU A 79 -15.92 7.95 5.11
N ASP A 80 -16.51 7.96 6.31
CA ASP A 80 -16.35 9.05 7.29
C ASP A 80 -14.92 9.13 7.83
N TRP A 81 -14.25 7.99 8.01
CA TRP A 81 -12.83 7.94 8.39
C TRP A 81 -11.94 8.51 7.29
N SER A 82 -12.24 8.16 6.04
CA SER A 82 -11.46 8.57 4.86
C SER A 82 -11.69 10.03 4.45
N ASP A 83 -12.78 10.65 4.90
CA ASP A 83 -13.00 12.10 4.77
C ASP A 83 -12.30 12.86 5.90
N GLY A 84 -10.97 12.90 5.83
CA GLY A 84 -10.11 13.59 6.78
C GLY A 84 -9.01 14.40 6.10
N GLU A 85 -8.12 14.93 6.92
CA GLU A 85 -6.93 15.64 6.46
C GLU A 85 -5.73 15.32 7.35
N TRP A 86 -4.53 15.37 6.75
CA TRP A 86 -3.28 15.27 7.49
C TRP A 86 -2.96 16.64 8.10
N VAL A 87 -2.94 16.71 9.42
CA VAL A 87 -2.63 17.92 10.19
C VAL A 87 -1.26 17.77 10.80
N GLN A 88 -0.40 18.77 10.63
CA GLN A 88 0.91 18.79 11.28
C GLN A 88 0.73 18.91 12.79
N LYS A 89 1.42 18.05 13.55
CA LYS A 89 1.43 18.09 15.02
C LYS A 89 1.97 19.43 15.50
N SER A 90 1.43 19.91 16.62
CA SER A 90 1.91 21.16 17.21
C SER A 90 3.35 20.98 17.72
N PRO A 91 4.21 22.02 17.68
CA PRO A 91 5.58 21.93 18.19
C PRO A 91 5.66 21.50 19.66
N GLU A 92 4.62 21.78 20.46
CA GLU A 92 4.53 21.38 21.87
C GLU A 92 4.24 19.89 22.04
N SER A 93 3.47 19.30 21.12
CA SER A 93 3.09 17.87 21.16
C SER A 93 4.10 16.98 20.45
N TYR A 94 4.84 17.55 19.48
CA TYR A 94 5.86 16.84 18.73
C TYR A 94 6.94 17.82 18.26
N PRO A 95 8.07 17.93 18.98
CA PRO A 95 9.11 18.90 18.68
C PRO A 95 9.98 18.41 17.51
N LEU A 96 9.40 18.30 16.30
CA LEU A 96 10.04 17.77 15.10
C LEU A 96 11.40 18.44 14.83
N GLU A 97 11.43 19.77 14.84
CA GLU A 97 12.66 20.53 14.55
C GLU A 97 13.74 20.27 15.59
N HIS A 98 13.36 20.05 16.86
CA HIS A 98 14.31 19.61 17.88
C HIS A 98 14.87 18.24 17.53
N TYR A 99 14.02 17.26 17.22
CA TYR A 99 14.48 15.92 16.83
C TYR A 99 15.34 15.95 15.59
N LEU A 100 14.94 16.65 14.52
CA LEU A 100 15.73 16.82 13.31
C LEU A 100 17.06 17.52 13.61
N SER A 101 17.11 18.49 14.53
CA SER A 101 18.36 19.14 14.93
C SER A 101 19.36 18.21 15.63
N LEU A 102 18.89 17.09 16.21
CA LEU A 102 19.78 16.06 16.77
C LEU A 102 20.52 15.27 15.67
N TYR A 103 20.06 15.36 14.42
CA TYR A 103 20.65 14.72 13.25
C TYR A 103 21.33 15.79 12.38
N PRO A 104 22.67 15.88 12.38
CA PRO A 104 23.41 16.96 11.74
C PRO A 104 23.49 16.85 10.20
N PHE A 105 22.73 15.94 9.59
CA PHE A 105 22.86 15.66 8.17
C PHE A 105 21.81 16.38 7.33
N ASN A 106 22.28 17.13 6.34
CA ASN A 106 21.59 17.15 5.07
C ASN A 106 21.72 15.73 4.50
N ALA A 107 20.69 14.90 4.66
CA ALA A 107 20.65 13.47 4.26
C ALA A 107 20.96 13.22 2.77
N SER A 108 21.23 14.26 2.00
CA SER A 108 21.60 14.24 0.58
C SER A 108 23.13 14.28 0.35
N ASP A 109 23.96 14.43 1.38
CA ASP A 109 25.42 14.52 1.24
C ASP A 109 26.11 13.18 1.58
N PRO A 110 26.50 12.37 0.57
CA PRO A 110 27.18 11.10 0.78
C PRO A 110 28.62 11.24 1.31
N GLN A 111 29.15 12.47 1.42
CA GLN A 111 30.48 12.77 1.96
C GLN A 111 30.43 13.26 3.41
N ALA A 112 29.24 13.33 4.01
CA ALA A 112 29.10 13.84 5.36
C ALA A 112 29.84 12.92 6.37
N PRO A 113 30.55 13.50 7.36
CA PRO A 113 31.47 12.77 8.22
C PRO A 113 30.78 11.68 9.05
N ASN A 114 31.56 10.71 9.53
CA ASN A 114 31.13 9.72 10.53
C ASN A 114 30.43 10.43 11.69
N TYR A 115 29.10 10.37 11.70
CA TYR A 115 28.30 10.88 12.81
C TYR A 115 28.41 9.95 13.99
N THR A 116 28.60 10.57 15.14
CA THR A 116 28.46 9.91 16.43
C THR A 116 27.16 10.41 17.04
N PRO A 117 26.16 9.54 17.28
CA PRO A 117 24.91 9.94 17.90
C PRO A 117 25.16 10.58 19.26
N THR A 118 24.36 11.59 19.60
CA THR A 118 24.43 12.17 20.94
C THR A 118 23.98 11.13 21.97
N PRO A 119 24.40 11.21 23.24
CA PRO A 119 23.93 10.29 24.28
C PRO A 119 22.41 10.27 24.47
N GLU A 120 21.69 11.32 24.03
CA GLU A 120 20.24 11.36 24.04
C GLU A 120 19.64 10.53 22.90
N VAL A 121 20.17 10.69 21.67
CA VAL A 121 19.78 9.86 20.51
C VAL A 121 20.05 8.39 20.77
N THR A 122 21.23 8.04 21.28
CA THR A 122 21.56 6.63 21.58
C THR A 122 20.67 6.03 22.67
N ARG A 123 20.16 6.84 23.62
CA ARG A 123 19.25 6.35 24.67
C ARG A 123 17.82 6.18 24.16
N HIS A 124 17.38 7.02 23.23
CA HIS A 124 16.02 7.02 22.72
C HIS A 124 15.97 7.20 21.18
N PRO A 125 16.52 6.25 20.41
CA PRO A 125 16.66 6.41 18.95
C PRO A 125 15.31 6.53 18.25
N LEU A 126 14.24 5.99 18.85
CA LEU A 126 12.88 6.04 18.32
C LEU A 126 12.01 7.16 18.89
N ALA A 127 12.54 8.01 19.77
CA ALA A 127 11.80 9.15 20.31
C ALA A 127 11.24 10.07 19.22
N PRO A 128 11.96 10.36 18.12
CA PRO A 128 11.39 11.12 17.01
C PRO A 128 10.13 10.47 16.45
N LEU A 129 9.96 9.15 16.52
CA LEU A 129 8.78 8.46 15.99
C LEU A 129 7.66 8.29 17.03
N GLY A 130 7.87 8.76 18.26
CA GLY A 130 6.94 8.55 19.37
C GLY A 130 6.91 7.11 19.91
N PHE A 131 7.91 6.29 19.57
CA PHE A 131 7.98 4.90 20.03
C PHE A 131 8.98 4.72 21.18
N ALA A 132 8.62 3.88 22.15
CA ALA A 132 9.49 3.52 23.27
C ALA A 132 10.46 2.36 22.93
N GLY A 133 10.20 1.64 21.84
CA GLY A 133 10.88 0.43 21.40
C GLY A 133 10.03 -0.28 20.35
N CYS A 134 10.57 -1.34 19.75
CA CYS A 134 9.83 -2.22 18.83
C CYS A 134 10.11 -3.67 19.20
N ALA A 135 9.09 -4.51 19.15
CA ALA A 135 9.25 -5.94 19.40
C ALA A 135 9.81 -6.70 18.20
N SER A 136 9.46 -6.30 16.96
CA SER A 136 10.02 -6.91 15.76
C SER A 136 11.42 -6.37 15.48
N GLY A 137 12.38 -7.27 15.24
CA GLY A 137 13.74 -6.94 14.82
C GLY A 137 13.99 -7.17 13.33
N ARG A 138 12.97 -7.59 12.56
CA ARG A 138 13.15 -7.90 11.13
C ARG A 138 13.30 -6.63 10.31
N GLU A 139 14.31 -6.59 9.45
CA GLU A 139 14.60 -5.47 8.52
C GLU A 139 14.39 -4.08 9.17
N ARG A 140 14.82 -3.94 10.43
CA ARG A 140 14.51 -2.76 11.26
C ARG A 140 14.99 -1.46 10.61
N ASP A 141 16.20 -1.49 10.06
CA ASP A 141 16.80 -0.34 9.39
C ASP A 141 15.99 0.10 8.17
N TRP A 142 15.43 -0.86 7.42
CA TRP A 142 14.57 -0.58 6.28
C TRP A 142 13.24 0.06 6.71
N HIS A 143 12.61 -0.47 7.76
CA HIS A 143 11.33 0.05 8.24
C HIS A 143 11.43 1.44 8.90
N LEU A 144 12.56 1.73 9.55
CA LEU A 144 12.79 2.98 10.26
C LEU A 144 13.56 4.02 9.43
N GLY A 145 14.26 3.59 8.38
CA GLY A 145 15.23 4.40 7.66
C GLY A 145 16.49 4.74 8.47
N MET A 146 16.73 4.08 9.61
CA MET A 146 17.86 4.33 10.51
C MET A 146 18.32 3.04 11.20
N HIS A 147 19.59 2.99 11.55
CA HIS A 147 20.20 1.97 12.38
C HIS A 147 19.76 2.08 13.86
N ASP A 148 20.01 1.02 14.60
CA ASP A 148 19.68 0.86 16.02
C ASP A 148 20.26 1.94 16.95
N ASP A 149 21.38 2.54 16.56
CA ASP A 149 22.06 3.61 17.29
C ASP A 149 21.46 4.99 16.99
N GLY A 150 20.39 5.04 16.19
CA GLY A 150 19.69 6.23 15.73
C GLY A 150 20.30 6.83 14.46
N THR A 151 21.41 6.32 13.94
CA THR A 151 22.03 6.90 12.75
C THR A 151 21.24 6.57 11.47
N PRO A 152 21.01 7.51 10.54
CA PRO A 152 20.29 7.22 9.28
C PRO A 152 20.94 6.08 8.49
N ASP A 153 20.14 5.26 7.79
CA ASP A 153 20.66 4.22 6.91
C ASP A 153 21.47 4.88 5.77
N ARG A 154 22.74 4.50 5.66
CA ARG A 154 23.67 5.05 4.67
C ARG A 154 23.29 4.68 3.23
N ASN A 155 22.59 3.57 3.03
CA ASN A 155 22.20 3.12 1.70
C ASN A 155 20.93 3.84 1.20
N HIS A 156 20.09 4.34 2.12
CA HIS A 156 18.82 4.99 1.81
C HIS A 156 18.61 6.22 2.72
N PRO A 157 19.52 7.21 2.72
CA PRO A 157 19.53 8.28 3.70
C PRO A 157 18.28 9.16 3.65
N GLU A 158 17.59 9.21 2.51
CA GLU A 158 16.31 9.88 2.33
C GLU A 158 15.16 9.23 3.13
N MET A 159 15.21 7.92 3.38
CA MET A 159 14.15 7.16 4.05
C MET A 159 13.95 7.66 5.48
N TRP A 160 15.04 7.90 6.20
CA TRP A 160 15.00 8.50 7.55
C TRP A 160 14.14 9.77 7.57
N SER A 161 14.48 10.69 6.68
CA SER A 161 13.87 12.00 6.62
C SER A 161 12.40 11.92 6.21
N TYR A 162 12.04 10.95 5.36
CA TYR A 162 10.65 10.64 5.00
C TYR A 162 9.86 10.11 6.20
N VAL A 163 10.39 9.13 6.93
CA VAL A 163 9.71 8.49 8.07
C VAL A 163 9.46 9.49 9.19
N VAL A 164 10.47 10.28 9.57
CA VAL A 164 10.33 11.27 10.66
C VAL A 164 9.38 12.42 10.31
N ARG A 165 9.41 12.88 9.05
CA ARG A 165 8.45 13.88 8.57
C ARG A 165 7.04 13.29 8.48
N GLY A 166 6.89 12.02 8.10
CA GLY A 166 5.59 11.34 8.15
C GLY A 166 5.04 11.29 9.58
N ALA A 167 5.88 10.94 10.55
CA ALA A 167 5.52 10.87 11.96
C ALA A 167 5.10 12.22 12.59
N SER A 168 5.39 13.35 11.93
CA SER A 168 4.98 14.69 12.38
C SER A 168 3.55 15.08 12.00
N TYR A 169 2.78 14.19 11.39
CA TYR A 169 1.39 14.44 11.01
C TYR A 169 0.45 13.47 11.74
N ASP A 170 -0.75 13.96 12.04
CA ASP A 170 -1.88 13.16 12.45
C ASP A 170 -2.95 13.18 11.37
N TRP A 171 -3.55 12.02 11.10
CA TRP A 171 -4.76 11.95 10.28
C TRP A 171 -5.96 12.35 11.13
N ILE A 172 -6.66 13.42 10.77
CA ILE A 172 -7.83 13.92 11.49
C ILE A 172 -9.08 13.75 10.62
N PRO A 173 -9.98 12.79 10.92
CA PRO A 173 -11.27 12.68 10.26
C PRO A 173 -12.13 13.92 10.50
N LYS A 174 -12.92 14.33 9.51
CA LYS A 174 -13.87 15.44 9.68
C LYS A 174 -15.03 15.05 10.58
N SER A 175 -15.50 13.81 10.49
CA SER A 175 -16.59 13.29 11.31
C SER A 175 -16.24 13.28 12.80
N PRO A 176 -17.01 13.96 13.67
CA PRO A 176 -16.79 13.91 15.12
C PRO A 176 -16.90 12.50 15.71
N ALA A 177 -17.76 11.65 15.15
CA ALA A 177 -17.89 10.25 15.56
C ALA A 177 -16.64 9.42 15.24
N CYS A 178 -15.82 9.84 14.28
CA CYS A 178 -14.55 9.23 13.96
C CYS A 178 -13.38 9.80 14.78
N ARG A 179 -13.42 11.09 15.14
CA ARG A 179 -12.35 11.74 15.92
C ARG A 179 -12.11 11.10 17.28
N MET A 180 -13.12 10.43 17.86
CA MET A 180 -12.94 9.68 19.10
C MET A 180 -11.79 8.66 19.00
N TYR A 181 -11.54 8.07 17.82
CA TYR A 181 -10.47 7.09 17.64
C TYR A 181 -9.06 7.71 17.60
N ASN A 182 -8.94 9.02 17.36
CA ASN A 182 -7.67 9.74 17.53
C ASN A 182 -7.28 9.92 18.99
N GLU A 183 -8.27 9.98 19.89
CA GLU A 183 -8.06 10.33 21.30
C GLU A 183 -8.15 9.11 22.25
N GLN A 184 -8.82 8.03 21.83
CA GLN A 184 -9.32 7.00 22.76
C GLN A 184 -8.68 5.62 22.66
N VAL A 185 -7.71 5.37 21.79
CA VAL A 185 -7.08 4.03 21.73
C VAL A 185 -5.72 4.06 22.41
N SER A 186 -5.73 3.82 23.72
CA SER A 186 -4.47 3.59 24.44
C SER A 186 -3.86 2.25 24.05
N ARG A 187 -2.53 2.15 24.18
CA ARG A 187 -1.79 0.90 23.99
C ARG A 187 -2.38 -0.27 24.78
N ASP A 188 -2.69 -0.03 26.05
CA ASP A 188 -3.23 -1.04 26.97
C ASP A 188 -4.62 -1.51 26.56
N GLN A 189 -5.46 -0.59 26.08
CA GLN A 189 -6.78 -0.92 25.53
C GLN A 189 -6.66 -1.75 24.26
N PHE A 190 -5.68 -1.45 23.40
CA PHE A 190 -5.46 -2.24 22.19
C PHE A 190 -4.96 -3.66 22.54
N ILE A 191 -4.01 -3.81 23.47
CA ILE A 191 -3.59 -5.13 23.97
C ILE A 191 -4.79 -5.90 24.55
N ARG A 192 -5.62 -5.24 25.35
CA ARG A 192 -6.83 -5.85 25.91
C ARG A 192 -7.78 -6.34 24.81
N ALA A 193 -8.02 -5.53 23.79
CA ALA A 193 -8.87 -5.93 22.66
C ALA A 193 -8.30 -7.16 21.93
N LEU A 194 -7.00 -7.17 21.61
CA LEU A 194 -6.37 -8.29 20.92
C LEU A 194 -6.42 -9.60 21.72
N VAL A 195 -6.28 -9.52 23.05
CA VAL A 195 -6.31 -10.70 23.93
C VAL A 195 -7.74 -11.18 24.17
N GLU A 196 -8.66 -10.27 24.52
CA GLU A 196 -10.00 -10.63 25.02
C GLU A 196 -11.04 -10.75 23.91
N GLN A 197 -10.88 -10.03 22.79
CA GLN A 197 -11.85 -9.96 21.69
C GLN A 197 -11.34 -10.61 20.40
N GLY A 198 -10.04 -10.89 20.32
CA GLY A 198 -9.44 -11.62 19.23
C GLY A 198 -8.34 -10.84 18.51
N GLY A 199 -7.34 -11.59 18.06
CA GLY A 199 -6.16 -11.09 17.39
C GLY A 199 -6.41 -10.69 15.94
N TRP A 200 -5.38 -10.14 15.32
CA TRP A 200 -5.40 -9.70 13.91
C TRP A 200 -4.47 -10.56 13.06
N PHE A 201 -4.95 -11.02 11.91
CA PHE A 201 -4.15 -11.73 10.92
C PHE A 201 -3.99 -10.86 9.68
N LEU A 202 -2.75 -10.47 9.40
CA LEU A 202 -2.35 -9.59 8.32
C LEU A 202 -1.77 -10.43 7.19
N VAL A 203 -2.35 -10.34 6.00
CA VAL A 203 -1.90 -11.04 4.80
C VAL A 203 -1.52 -10.00 3.76
N GLY A 204 -0.30 -10.02 3.26
CA GLY A 204 0.10 -9.01 2.29
C GLY A 204 1.56 -8.97 1.92
N ASP A 205 1.93 -7.88 1.26
CA ASP A 205 3.28 -7.60 0.80
C ASP A 205 4.17 -6.89 1.85
N SER A 206 5.30 -6.33 1.40
CA SER A 206 6.24 -5.55 2.22
C SER A 206 5.62 -4.30 2.87
N VAL A 207 4.55 -3.72 2.31
CA VAL A 207 3.82 -2.61 2.94
C VAL A 207 3.01 -3.13 4.13
N THR A 208 2.42 -4.32 3.99
CA THR A 208 1.74 -4.99 5.10
C THR A 208 2.73 -5.44 6.19
N GLU A 209 3.93 -5.86 5.80
CA GLU A 209 5.03 -6.12 6.73
C GLU A 209 5.39 -4.85 7.53
N GLN A 210 5.44 -3.68 6.87
CA GLN A 210 5.65 -2.40 7.54
C GLN A 210 4.52 -2.04 8.52
N HIS A 211 3.27 -2.36 8.19
CA HIS A 211 2.14 -2.22 9.13
C HIS A 211 2.33 -3.10 10.38
N PHE A 212 2.71 -4.37 10.19
CA PHE A 212 3.03 -5.28 11.29
C PHE A 212 4.19 -4.76 12.15
N PHE A 213 5.26 -4.27 11.51
CA PHE A 213 6.40 -3.67 12.20
C PHE A 213 5.97 -2.47 13.06
N SER A 214 5.17 -1.56 12.49
CA SER A 214 4.60 -0.40 13.22
C SER A 214 3.78 -0.83 14.44
N MET A 215 2.93 -1.86 14.31
CA MET A 215 2.20 -2.43 15.45
C MET A 215 3.15 -2.97 16.52
N SER A 216 4.26 -3.60 16.13
CA SER A 216 5.27 -4.09 17.09
C SER A 216 5.91 -2.96 17.92
N CYS A 217 5.97 -1.74 17.38
CA CYS A 217 6.46 -0.55 18.08
C CYS A 217 5.38 0.09 18.94
N LEU A 218 4.17 0.21 18.40
CA LEU A 218 3.01 0.77 19.12
C LEU A 218 2.70 -0.02 20.39
N LEU A 219 2.80 -1.34 20.32
CA LEU A 219 2.41 -2.29 21.38
C LEU A 219 3.55 -2.61 22.36
N TYR A 220 4.78 -2.16 22.09
CA TYR A 220 5.93 -2.36 22.97
C TYR A 220 5.74 -1.63 24.33
N PRO A 221 6.10 -2.23 25.49
CA PRO A 221 6.81 -3.50 25.69
C PRO A 221 5.88 -4.70 25.98
N HIS A 222 4.57 -4.56 25.77
CA HIS A 222 3.59 -5.58 26.15
C HIS A 222 3.57 -6.77 25.20
N VAL A 223 4.29 -6.71 24.09
CA VAL A 223 4.41 -7.80 23.12
C VAL A 223 5.86 -8.21 22.90
N ILE A 224 6.03 -9.45 22.48
CA ILE A 224 7.28 -10.01 21.98
C ILE A 224 7.06 -10.52 20.56
N ALA A 225 8.04 -10.36 19.67
CA ALA A 225 7.95 -10.85 18.31
C ALA A 225 8.60 -12.23 18.15
N THR A 226 8.08 -13.02 17.23
CA THR A 226 8.73 -14.24 16.73
C THR A 226 8.65 -14.32 15.20
N PRO A 227 9.63 -14.92 14.54
CA PRO A 227 10.96 -15.24 15.05
C PRO A 227 11.67 -14.00 15.62
N ASP A 228 12.57 -14.21 16.58
CA ASP A 228 13.46 -13.14 17.02
C ASP A 228 14.57 -12.98 15.99
N TYR A 229 14.45 -11.95 15.15
CA TYR A 229 15.41 -11.65 14.10
C TYR A 229 16.56 -10.75 14.58
N ALA A 230 16.51 -10.21 15.81
CA ALA A 230 17.57 -9.34 16.32
C ALA A 230 18.95 -10.03 16.37
N PRO A 231 19.07 -11.30 16.83
CA PRO A 231 20.35 -12.03 16.80
C PRO A 231 20.91 -12.26 15.39
N HIS A 232 20.08 -12.15 14.36
CA HIS A 232 20.42 -12.43 12.96
C HIS A 232 20.54 -11.15 12.13
N GLY A 233 20.65 -9.97 12.75
CA GLY A 233 20.73 -8.70 12.05
C GLY A 233 19.51 -8.43 11.16
N GLY A 234 18.34 -8.91 11.56
CA GLY A 234 17.10 -8.75 10.80
C GLY A 234 16.90 -9.74 9.64
N SER A 235 17.83 -10.69 9.43
CA SER A 235 17.79 -11.62 8.29
C SER A 235 17.01 -12.92 8.58
N GLY A 236 16.33 -13.44 7.56
CA GLY A 236 15.65 -14.75 7.58
C GLY A 236 14.62 -14.88 6.45
N PRO A 237 13.96 -16.04 6.31
CA PRO A 237 13.01 -16.29 5.21
C PRO A 237 11.90 -15.23 5.15
N ARG A 238 11.77 -14.56 4.00
CA ARG A 238 10.81 -13.47 3.78
C ARG A 238 9.35 -13.92 3.76
N ASP A 239 9.12 -15.20 3.50
CA ASP A 239 7.81 -15.84 3.48
C ASP A 239 7.41 -16.49 4.80
N TRP A 240 8.26 -16.46 5.84
CA TRP A 240 7.90 -17.03 7.14
C TRP A 240 6.93 -16.13 7.91
N PRO A 241 5.99 -16.72 8.67
CA PRO A 241 5.06 -15.93 9.46
C PRO A 241 5.81 -15.18 10.56
N GLN A 242 5.38 -13.95 10.81
CA GLN A 242 5.85 -13.12 11.92
C GLN A 242 4.71 -12.94 12.89
N ASN A 243 4.93 -13.19 14.18
CA ASN A 243 3.88 -13.15 15.20
C ASN A 243 4.27 -12.21 16.33
N LEU A 244 3.29 -11.48 16.87
CA LEU A 244 3.38 -10.79 18.14
C LEU A 244 2.60 -11.59 19.19
N TYR A 245 3.27 -11.99 20.26
CA TYR A 245 2.66 -12.63 21.43
C TYR A 245 2.59 -11.67 22.60
N LEU A 246 1.65 -11.90 23.52
CA LEU A 246 1.62 -11.18 24.80
C LEU A 246 2.91 -11.48 25.57
N ASN A 247 3.62 -10.44 25.99
CA ASN A 247 4.78 -10.57 26.84
C ASN A 247 4.34 -11.07 28.24
N PRO A 248 4.81 -12.24 28.72
CA PRO A 248 4.45 -12.75 30.05
C PRO A 248 4.84 -11.82 31.20
N SER A 249 5.81 -10.94 30.99
CA SER A 249 6.26 -9.93 31.96
C SER A 249 5.46 -8.63 31.88
N SER A 250 4.48 -8.53 30.98
CA SER A 250 3.63 -7.34 30.85
C SER A 250 2.80 -7.15 32.12
N PRO A 251 2.73 -5.92 32.69
CA PRO A 251 1.89 -5.64 33.86
C PRO A 251 0.38 -5.77 33.58
N LEU A 252 0.00 -5.95 32.31
CA LEU A 252 -1.39 -6.18 31.91
C LEU A 252 -1.82 -7.63 32.12
N VAL A 253 -0.90 -8.59 32.24
CA VAL A 253 -1.23 -10.04 32.31
C VAL A 253 -2.29 -10.33 33.37
N ASP A 254 -2.14 -9.77 34.57
CA ASP A 254 -3.06 -10.01 35.70
C ASP A 254 -4.40 -9.26 35.57
N GLN A 255 -4.53 -8.36 34.60
CA GLN A 255 -5.72 -7.53 34.38
C GLN A 255 -6.56 -8.00 33.20
N LEU A 256 -6.01 -8.89 32.38
CA LEU A 256 -6.64 -9.41 31.17
C LEU A 256 -7.55 -10.60 31.48
N LYS A 257 -8.60 -10.75 30.70
CA LYS A 257 -9.56 -11.87 30.77
C LYS A 257 -9.53 -12.66 29.46
N PRO A 258 -8.45 -13.40 29.18
CA PRO A 258 -8.34 -14.15 27.93
C PRO A 258 -9.41 -15.25 27.84
N PRO A 259 -9.84 -15.63 26.63
CA PRO A 259 -10.80 -16.71 26.43
C PRO A 259 -10.25 -18.06 26.91
N ALA A 260 -11.14 -19.01 27.21
CA ALA A 260 -10.74 -20.35 27.61
C ALA A 260 -9.89 -21.02 26.52
N GLY A 261 -8.72 -21.56 26.90
CA GLY A 261 -7.77 -22.18 25.97
C GLY A 261 -6.70 -21.23 25.42
N PHE A 262 -6.77 -19.93 25.71
CA PHE A 262 -5.71 -18.98 25.38
C PHE A 262 -4.41 -19.32 26.13
N ASP A 263 -3.30 -19.37 25.40
CA ASP A 263 -1.97 -19.64 25.94
C ASP A 263 -1.04 -18.49 25.55
N ILE A 264 -0.55 -17.74 26.54
CA ILE A 264 0.33 -16.57 26.36
C ILE A 264 1.56 -16.89 25.48
N LYS A 265 2.08 -18.13 25.54
CA LYS A 265 3.27 -18.54 24.80
C LYS A 265 2.98 -19.04 23.39
N ARG A 266 1.72 -19.39 23.09
CA ARG A 266 1.35 -20.08 21.84
C ARG A 266 0.31 -19.33 21.02
N THR A 267 -0.51 -18.48 21.63
CA THR A 267 -1.59 -17.78 20.98
C THR A 267 -1.14 -16.40 20.48
N PRO A 268 -0.98 -16.21 19.16
CA PRO A 268 -0.56 -14.93 18.61
C PRO A 268 -1.67 -13.88 18.74
N LEU A 269 -1.27 -12.65 19.09
CA LEU A 269 -2.14 -11.48 19.09
C LEU A 269 -2.24 -10.85 17.70
N VAL A 270 -1.11 -10.79 17.00
CA VAL A 270 -1.03 -10.25 15.65
C VAL A 270 -0.09 -11.13 14.86
N THR A 271 -0.47 -11.49 13.65
CA THR A 271 0.42 -12.26 12.77
C THR A 271 0.43 -11.66 11.40
N PHE A 272 1.63 -11.48 10.86
CA PHE A 272 1.85 -11.17 9.46
C PHE A 272 2.25 -12.43 8.69
N ARG A 273 1.57 -12.64 7.57
CA ARG A 273 1.89 -13.67 6.58
C ARG A 273 2.14 -13.00 5.24
N ARG A 274 3.38 -13.11 4.73
CA ARG A 274 3.73 -12.56 3.43
C ARG A 274 3.05 -13.33 2.30
N VAL A 275 2.20 -12.63 1.55
CA VAL A 275 1.49 -13.10 0.36
C VAL A 275 1.33 -11.89 -0.58
N ASP A 276 2.31 -11.70 -1.45
CA ASP A 276 2.45 -10.50 -2.27
C ASP A 276 1.33 -10.36 -3.32
N LEU A 277 0.77 -11.46 -3.82
CA LEU A 277 -0.23 -11.45 -4.91
C LEU A 277 -1.51 -12.28 -4.61
N LEU A 278 -1.87 -12.42 -3.33
CA LEU A 278 -3.06 -13.15 -2.81
C LEU A 278 -3.14 -14.67 -3.06
N PHE A 279 -2.47 -15.17 -4.09
CA PHE A 279 -2.61 -16.52 -4.63
C PHE A 279 -1.24 -17.08 -4.99
N GLU A 280 -1.12 -18.41 -5.08
CA GLU A 280 0.08 -19.01 -5.66
C GLU A 280 0.13 -18.83 -7.19
N PRO A 281 1.31 -18.90 -7.83
CA PRO A 281 1.47 -18.55 -9.24
C PRO A 281 0.52 -19.29 -10.20
N SER A 282 0.33 -20.59 -10.02
CA SER A 282 -0.55 -21.41 -10.87
C SER A 282 -2.02 -21.00 -10.77
N GLU A 283 -2.46 -20.51 -9.61
CA GLU A 283 -3.83 -20.02 -9.43
C GLU A 283 -4.04 -18.68 -10.15
N LEU A 284 -3.05 -17.81 -10.13
CA LEU A 284 -3.08 -16.54 -10.86
C LEU A 284 -3.05 -16.76 -12.38
N ASP A 285 -2.26 -17.71 -12.85
CA ASP A 285 -2.25 -18.12 -14.27
C ASP A 285 -3.62 -18.64 -14.70
N ALA A 286 -4.27 -19.47 -13.87
CA ALA A 286 -5.63 -19.95 -14.15
C ALA A 286 -6.66 -18.81 -14.19
N ILE A 287 -6.56 -17.83 -13.28
CA ILE A 287 -7.41 -16.64 -13.28
C ILE A 287 -7.18 -15.84 -14.57
N HIS A 288 -5.93 -15.57 -14.93
CA HIS A 288 -5.56 -14.87 -16.16
C HIS A 288 -6.15 -15.55 -17.40
N LEU A 289 -5.93 -16.85 -17.55
CA LEU A 289 -6.45 -17.62 -18.68
C LEU A 289 -7.99 -17.60 -18.75
N SER A 290 -8.67 -17.62 -17.60
CA SER A 290 -10.13 -17.55 -17.54
C SER A 290 -10.69 -16.22 -18.03
N MET A 291 -9.92 -15.13 -17.93
CA MET A 291 -10.29 -13.81 -18.47
C MET A 291 -10.22 -13.74 -19.99
N HIS A 292 -9.51 -14.69 -20.62
CA HIS A 292 -9.11 -14.63 -22.02
C HIS A 292 -9.58 -15.84 -22.85
N ASN A 293 -10.81 -16.36 -22.63
CA ASN A 293 -11.55 -17.31 -23.49
C ASN A 293 -10.73 -18.13 -24.51
N SER A 294 -9.69 -18.83 -24.06
CA SER A 294 -8.79 -19.64 -24.89
C SER A 294 -8.23 -18.93 -26.13
N SER A 295 -7.94 -17.63 -26.05
CA SER A 295 -7.22 -16.91 -27.10
C SER A 295 -5.74 -17.28 -27.05
N ASP A 296 -5.19 -17.82 -28.14
CA ASP A 296 -3.74 -18.11 -28.29
C ASP A 296 -2.86 -16.84 -28.24
N SER A 297 -3.46 -15.65 -28.11
CA SER A 297 -2.78 -14.36 -28.13
C SER A 297 -2.26 -13.89 -26.77
N VAL A 298 -2.59 -14.56 -25.66
CA VAL A 298 -2.11 -14.17 -24.32
C VAL A 298 -1.11 -15.19 -23.76
N PRO A 299 -0.09 -14.75 -23.00
CA PRO A 299 0.84 -15.67 -22.34
C PRO A 299 0.11 -16.68 -21.46
N SER A 300 0.59 -17.94 -21.46
CA SER A 300 0.02 -18.97 -20.58
C SER A 300 0.37 -18.78 -19.10
N THR A 301 1.28 -17.85 -18.81
CA THR A 301 1.67 -17.50 -17.45
C THR A 301 1.86 -15.99 -17.32
N LEU A 302 1.47 -15.46 -16.17
CA LEU A 302 1.72 -14.09 -15.76
C LEU A 302 3.18 -13.86 -15.37
N PHE A 303 3.89 -14.92 -15.01
CA PHE A 303 5.24 -14.88 -14.48
C PHE A 303 6.26 -15.19 -15.58
N GLY A 304 7.25 -14.31 -15.75
CA GLY A 304 8.32 -14.47 -16.74
C GLY A 304 9.69 -14.63 -16.09
N PRO A 305 10.74 -14.97 -16.87
CA PRO A 305 12.12 -15.06 -16.38
C PRO A 305 12.64 -13.76 -15.72
N GLU A 306 12.07 -12.62 -16.08
CA GLU A 306 12.42 -11.29 -15.55
C GLU A 306 11.43 -10.79 -14.48
N ALA A 307 10.49 -11.65 -14.05
CA ALA A 307 9.53 -11.25 -13.02
C ALA A 307 10.26 -10.93 -11.71
N SER A 308 9.87 -9.83 -11.09
CA SER A 308 10.34 -9.47 -9.75
C SER A 308 9.98 -10.58 -8.76
N GLU A 309 10.86 -10.80 -7.78
CA GLU A 309 10.61 -11.75 -6.72
C GLU A 309 9.28 -11.45 -6.03
N SER A 310 8.47 -12.48 -5.84
CA SER A 310 7.22 -12.40 -5.09
C SER A 310 7.02 -13.65 -4.27
N TYR A 311 6.46 -13.47 -3.07
CA TYR A 311 6.21 -14.51 -2.10
C TYR A 311 4.71 -14.77 -2.05
N ASN A 312 4.31 -15.96 -2.48
CA ASN A 312 2.93 -16.24 -2.82
C ASN A 312 2.46 -17.53 -2.13
N LEU A 313 1.17 -17.57 -1.77
CA LEU A 313 0.57 -18.68 -1.05
C LEU A 313 -0.91 -18.80 -1.44
N SER A 314 -1.39 -20.02 -1.62
CA SER A 314 -2.81 -20.26 -1.89
C SER A 314 -3.71 -19.77 -0.74
N PRO A 315 -4.90 -19.19 -1.04
CA PRO A 315 -5.88 -18.78 -0.04
C PRO A 315 -6.23 -19.84 0.99
N ASP A 316 -6.41 -21.09 0.55
CA ASP A 316 -6.80 -22.19 1.42
C ASP A 316 -5.79 -22.39 2.56
N LYS A 317 -4.50 -22.16 2.30
CA LYS A 317 -3.45 -22.30 3.31
C LYS A 317 -3.53 -21.19 4.35
N TYR A 318 -3.60 -19.92 3.97
CA TYR A 318 -3.64 -18.85 4.96
C TYR A 318 -5.03 -18.66 5.61
N PHE A 319 -6.11 -19.08 4.95
CA PHE A 319 -7.42 -19.19 5.60
C PHE A 319 -7.42 -20.26 6.69
N SER A 320 -6.74 -21.39 6.49
CA SER A 320 -6.59 -22.40 7.56
C SER A 320 -5.81 -21.89 8.77
N ILE A 321 -4.88 -20.94 8.58
CA ILE A 321 -4.17 -20.26 9.68
C ILE A 321 -5.10 -19.28 10.39
N PHE A 322 -5.87 -18.50 9.62
CA PHE A 322 -6.83 -17.54 10.15
C PHE A 322 -7.91 -18.20 11.02
N THR A 323 -8.42 -19.36 10.62
CA THR A 323 -9.52 -20.07 11.27
C THR A 323 -9.06 -21.18 12.23
N ALA A 324 -7.75 -21.31 12.48
CA ALA A 324 -7.24 -22.29 13.44
C ALA A 324 -7.85 -22.02 14.84
N PRO A 325 -8.15 -23.08 15.63
CA PRO A 325 -8.68 -22.89 16.97
C PRO A 325 -7.60 -22.41 17.94
N LEU A 326 -8.04 -22.00 19.14
CA LEU A 326 -7.14 -21.86 20.27
C LEU A 326 -6.47 -23.20 20.62
N PRO A 327 -5.19 -23.21 21.04
CA PRO A 327 -4.33 -22.04 21.25
C PRO A 327 -3.60 -21.54 19.99
N GLU A 328 -3.71 -22.20 18.84
CA GLU A 328 -2.94 -21.88 17.63
C GLU A 328 -3.33 -20.53 17.00
N ALA A 329 -4.62 -20.15 17.10
CA ALA A 329 -5.09 -18.83 16.72
C ALA A 329 -6.28 -18.36 17.57
N ASN A 330 -6.43 -17.05 17.66
CA ASN A 330 -7.57 -16.36 18.28
C ASN A 330 -8.02 -15.19 17.38
N TYR A 331 -7.83 -15.30 16.06
CA TYR A 331 -8.03 -14.14 15.18
C TYR A 331 -9.51 -13.83 14.99
N GLN A 332 -9.85 -12.55 15.06
CA GLN A 332 -11.19 -12.04 14.77
C GLN A 332 -11.20 -11.10 13.56
N VAL A 333 -10.02 -10.60 13.17
CA VAL A 333 -9.85 -9.65 12.06
C VAL A 333 -8.83 -10.20 11.07
N LEU A 334 -9.22 -10.27 9.80
CA LEU A 334 -8.33 -10.51 8.66
C LEU A 334 -8.10 -9.17 7.94
N LEU A 335 -6.84 -8.72 7.87
CA LEU A 335 -6.42 -7.55 7.12
C LEU A 335 -5.63 -7.99 5.89
N VAL A 336 -6.01 -7.53 4.71
CA VAL A 336 -5.38 -7.94 3.45
C VAL A 336 -4.94 -6.73 2.64
N SER A 337 -3.65 -6.69 2.26
CA SER A 337 -3.11 -5.63 1.39
C SER A 337 -1.93 -6.12 0.56
N THR A 338 -2.08 -6.12 -0.77
CA THR A 338 -1.13 -6.71 -1.72
C THR A 338 -0.68 -5.78 -2.85
N ALA A 339 -1.11 -4.52 -2.80
CA ALA A 339 -1.02 -3.56 -3.90
C ALA A 339 0.41 -3.31 -4.42
N GLY A 340 1.44 -3.46 -3.58
CA GLY A 340 2.83 -3.13 -3.89
C GLY A 340 3.45 -4.00 -4.98
N HIS A 341 2.93 -5.21 -5.20
CA HIS A 341 3.46 -6.14 -6.21
C HIS A 341 2.59 -6.26 -7.46
N TRP A 342 1.42 -5.62 -7.54
CA TRP A 342 0.60 -5.59 -8.77
C TRP A 342 1.18 -4.61 -9.78
N THR A 343 2.29 -5.00 -10.40
CA THR A 343 3.02 -4.20 -11.38
C THR A 343 3.38 -5.06 -12.60
N THR A 344 3.70 -4.42 -13.72
CA THR A 344 4.23 -5.13 -14.90
C THR A 344 5.60 -5.76 -14.66
N ALA A 345 6.33 -5.34 -13.62
CA ALA A 345 7.61 -5.94 -13.25
C ALA A 345 7.42 -7.29 -12.53
N SER A 346 6.40 -7.40 -11.67
CA SER A 346 6.05 -8.68 -11.03
C SER A 346 5.24 -9.60 -11.95
N LEU A 347 4.40 -9.02 -12.80
CA LEU A 347 3.46 -9.72 -13.69
C LEU A 347 3.71 -9.34 -15.16
N PRO A 348 4.87 -9.65 -15.75
CA PRO A 348 5.18 -9.28 -17.12
C PRO A 348 4.20 -9.90 -18.14
N GLY A 349 3.60 -11.06 -17.84
CA GLY A 349 2.60 -11.68 -18.71
C GLY A 349 1.25 -10.96 -18.72
N ALA A 350 0.97 -10.10 -17.74
CA ALA A 350 -0.22 -9.25 -17.73
C ALA A 350 -0.09 -8.01 -18.63
N ARG A 351 1.09 -7.76 -19.22
CA ARG A 351 1.36 -6.53 -19.99
C ARG A 351 0.60 -6.52 -21.32
N ASP A 352 -0.03 -5.40 -21.62
CA ASP A 352 -0.52 -5.12 -22.98
C ASP A 352 0.68 -4.98 -23.93
N PRO A 353 0.79 -5.76 -25.02
CA PRO A 353 1.91 -5.67 -25.96
C PRO A 353 2.11 -4.27 -26.56
N SER A 354 1.08 -3.44 -26.56
CA SER A 354 1.11 -2.06 -27.07
C SER A 354 1.52 -1.01 -26.02
N ASP A 355 1.55 -1.36 -24.73
CA ASP A 355 2.00 -0.48 -23.64
C ASP A 355 3.37 -0.92 -23.13
N LEU A 356 4.39 -0.12 -23.47
CA LEU A 356 5.77 -0.47 -23.14
C LEU A 356 6.25 0.03 -21.77
N LYS A 357 5.40 0.71 -21.00
CA LYS A 357 5.82 1.35 -19.75
C LYS A 357 5.66 0.40 -18.55
N ASN A 358 6.66 0.43 -17.66
CA ASN A 358 6.66 -0.34 -16.42
C ASN A 358 5.94 0.42 -15.30
N GLU A 359 4.63 0.66 -15.45
CA GLU A 359 3.85 1.48 -14.50
C GLU A 359 2.81 0.62 -13.77
N ALA A 360 2.57 0.93 -12.49
CA ALA A 360 1.51 0.32 -11.67
C ALA A 360 0.09 0.58 -12.21
N THR A 361 -0.05 1.57 -13.09
CA THR A 361 -1.30 1.99 -13.74
C THR A 361 -1.60 1.24 -15.04
N ASN A 362 -0.84 0.18 -15.36
CA ASN A 362 -1.11 -0.61 -16.56
C ASN A 362 -2.53 -1.19 -16.52
N PRO A 363 -3.40 -0.89 -17.50
CA PRO A 363 -4.80 -1.31 -17.47
C PRO A 363 -5.01 -2.83 -17.42
N ALA A 364 -4.08 -3.62 -17.96
CA ALA A 364 -4.19 -5.08 -17.98
C ALA A 364 -3.75 -5.70 -16.64
N VAL A 365 -2.72 -5.16 -15.98
CA VAL A 365 -2.39 -5.50 -14.59
C VAL A 365 -3.56 -5.17 -13.67
N TYR A 366 -4.16 -3.98 -13.83
CA TYR A 366 -5.32 -3.57 -13.04
C TYR A 366 -6.54 -4.50 -13.23
N LYS A 367 -6.86 -4.88 -14.47
CA LYS A 367 -7.93 -5.86 -14.74
C LYS A 367 -7.65 -7.21 -14.08
N THR A 368 -6.39 -7.67 -14.11
CA THR A 368 -5.96 -8.91 -13.47
C THR A 368 -6.13 -8.83 -11.95
N PHE A 369 -5.73 -7.70 -11.34
CA PHE A 369 -5.97 -7.43 -9.92
C PHE A 369 -7.46 -7.50 -9.55
N VAL A 370 -8.32 -6.79 -10.30
CA VAL A 370 -9.77 -6.78 -10.06
C VAL A 370 -10.36 -8.19 -10.12
N GLU A 371 -9.96 -8.99 -11.11
CA GLU A 371 -10.44 -10.35 -11.26
C GLU A 371 -9.91 -11.26 -10.14
N ALA A 372 -8.64 -11.13 -9.76
CA ALA A 372 -8.05 -11.87 -8.65
C ALA A 372 -8.78 -11.58 -7.33
N VAL A 373 -9.04 -10.30 -7.03
CA VAL A 373 -9.83 -9.90 -5.85
C VAL A 373 -11.24 -10.51 -5.90
N ARG A 374 -11.90 -10.47 -7.06
CA ARG A 374 -13.24 -11.09 -7.22
C ARG A 374 -13.23 -12.59 -6.93
N VAL A 375 -12.23 -13.32 -7.42
CA VAL A 375 -12.08 -14.76 -7.16
C VAL A 375 -11.75 -15.00 -5.69
N TRP A 376 -10.88 -14.18 -5.11
CA TRP A 376 -10.48 -14.27 -3.70
C TRP A 376 -11.67 -14.09 -2.77
N THR A 377 -12.50 -13.07 -3.00
CA THR A 377 -13.70 -12.81 -2.20
C THR A 377 -14.68 -13.98 -2.24
N LYS A 378 -14.88 -14.60 -3.41
CA LYS A 378 -15.75 -15.78 -3.53
C LYS A 378 -15.23 -16.97 -2.71
N ARG A 379 -13.92 -17.18 -2.68
CA ARG A 379 -13.32 -18.24 -1.86
C ARG A 379 -13.46 -17.95 -0.37
N PHE A 380 -13.21 -16.70 0.03
CA PHE A 380 -13.37 -16.28 1.42
C PHE A 380 -14.80 -16.48 1.93
N GLN A 381 -15.81 -16.21 1.13
CA GLN A 381 -17.23 -16.44 1.48
C GLN A 381 -17.60 -17.92 1.67
N MET A 382 -16.75 -18.86 1.23
CA MET A 382 -16.96 -20.30 1.41
C MET A 382 -16.24 -20.84 2.66
N CYS A 383 -15.39 -20.03 3.31
CA CYS A 383 -14.76 -20.33 4.59
C CYS A 383 -15.68 -19.90 5.74
#